data_AF-A0A2H0Z9G4-F1
#
_entry.id   AF-A0A2H0Z9G4-F1
#
_cell.length_a   1.000
_cell.length_b   1.000
_cell.length_c   1.000
_cell.angle_alpha   90.00
_cell.angle_beta   90.00
_cell.angle_gamma   90.00
#
_symmetry.space_group_name_H-M   'P 1'
#
loop_
_entity.id
_entity.type
_entity.pdbx_description
1 polymer ?
#
loop_
_entity_poly.entity_id
_entity_poly.type
_entity_poly.pdbx_seq_one_letter_code
_entity_poly.pdbx_strand_id
1 'polypeptide(L)'
;MGDLSPQAVSDTELYTGPLVEAVKRFQRRHGLAPDGRLGERTFRQLNTPLSQRLRQLMLTLERWRWLPRSFSRPPIIVNIPEFRLSAGDAPSQKVVVGIAFKHETPVFASRLTEVIFRPPWNVPMSIQLSELVPEIEKNPAYLEKNGFEVIDGKNLVLSSGAVSAAVLDRLREGRLYLRQRPGPNNSLGLVKFLIPNNHSVYLHGTPSRRGFRAAAAGFQSQLYPGRRPRGAGVLGAA
;
A
#
# COMPACT_ATOMS: atom_id res chain seq x y z
N MET A 1 -5.08 27.42 -15.70
CA MET A 1 -6.13 26.43 -15.33
C MET A 1 -7.00 26.26 -16.57
N GLY A 2 -7.13 25.04 -17.10
CA GLY A 2 -7.52 24.81 -18.50
C GLY A 2 -8.24 23.47 -18.71
N ASP A 3 -9.14 23.10 -17.79
CA ASP A 3 -9.94 21.89 -17.98
C ASP A 3 -11.09 22.11 -18.99
N LEU A 4 -11.47 23.36 -19.28
CA LEU A 4 -12.36 23.69 -20.39
C LEU A 4 -11.54 23.82 -21.68
N SER A 5 -12.04 23.27 -22.79
CA SER A 5 -11.35 23.40 -24.08
C SER A 5 -11.26 24.88 -24.48
N PRO A 6 -10.11 25.37 -24.99
CA PRO A 6 -10.00 26.74 -25.50
C PRO A 6 -10.98 27.04 -26.63
N GLN A 7 -11.45 26.00 -27.35
CA GLN A 7 -12.41 26.09 -28.44
C GLN A 7 -13.87 25.91 -27.98
N ALA A 8 -14.10 25.66 -26.68
CA ALA A 8 -15.46 25.52 -26.18
C ALA A 8 -16.12 26.90 -26.11
N VAL A 9 -17.13 27.10 -26.96
CA VAL A 9 -18.05 28.22 -26.84
C VAL A 9 -19.02 27.89 -25.71
N SER A 10 -18.97 28.64 -24.62
CA SER A 10 -19.89 28.50 -23.49
C SER A 10 -20.67 29.79 -23.34
N ASP A 11 -21.68 29.97 -24.19
CA ASP A 11 -22.51 31.17 -24.22
C ASP A 11 -23.83 30.98 -23.43
N THR A 12 -23.84 30.02 -22.50
CA THR A 12 -25.05 29.64 -21.76
C THR A 12 -24.74 29.44 -20.29
N GLU A 13 -25.62 29.94 -19.41
CA GLU A 13 -25.63 29.61 -17.96
C GLU A 13 -25.97 28.12 -17.69
N LEU A 14 -26.25 27.34 -18.74
CA LEU A 14 -26.62 25.94 -18.66
C LEU A 14 -25.41 25.01 -18.53
N TYR A 15 -25.46 24.14 -17.53
CA TYR A 15 -24.45 23.10 -17.30
C TYR A 15 -24.59 21.95 -18.31
N THR A 16 -23.97 22.10 -19.48
CA THR A 16 -24.14 21.17 -20.62
C THR A 16 -22.81 20.74 -21.24
N GLY A 17 -22.87 19.79 -22.19
CA GLY A 17 -21.78 19.09 -22.88
C GLY A 17 -20.34 19.52 -22.57
N PRO A 18 -19.85 20.66 -23.10
CA PRO A 18 -18.46 21.09 -22.91
C PRO A 18 -18.06 21.29 -21.44
N LEU A 19 -18.95 21.86 -20.63
CA LEU A 19 -18.71 22.16 -19.22
C LEU A 19 -18.74 20.88 -18.38
N VAL A 20 -19.62 19.92 -18.70
CA VAL A 20 -19.64 18.60 -18.06
C VAL A 20 -18.32 17.87 -18.29
N GLU A 21 -17.81 17.89 -19.52
CA GLU A 21 -16.52 17.25 -19.84
C GLU A 21 -15.34 17.97 -19.17
N ALA A 22 -15.41 19.30 -19.02
CA ALA A 22 -14.44 20.05 -18.24
C ALA A 22 -14.44 19.65 -16.77
N VAL A 23 -15.62 19.51 -16.15
CA VAL A 23 -15.74 19.03 -14.77
C VAL A 23 -15.24 17.61 -14.64
N LYS A 24 -15.51 16.71 -15.60
CA LYS A 24 -14.93 15.36 -15.59
C LYS A 24 -13.40 15.38 -15.66
N ARG A 25 -12.80 16.25 -16.48
CA ARG A 25 -11.33 16.44 -16.54
C ARG A 25 -10.79 16.96 -15.21
N PHE A 26 -11.43 17.97 -14.63
CA PHE A 26 -11.11 18.49 -13.30
C PHE A 26 -11.18 17.38 -12.24
N GLN A 27 -12.29 16.64 -12.18
CA GLN A 27 -12.48 15.53 -11.25
C GLN A 27 -11.36 14.49 -11.37
N ARG A 28 -10.99 14.07 -12.59
CA ARG A 28 -9.85 13.16 -12.81
C ARG A 28 -8.56 13.74 -12.25
N ARG A 29 -8.24 15.00 -12.57
CA ARG A 29 -7.02 15.69 -12.13
C ARG A 29 -6.95 15.85 -10.60
N HIS A 30 -8.11 15.89 -9.94
CA HIS A 30 -8.24 16.01 -8.49
C HIS A 30 -8.48 14.65 -7.78
N GLY A 31 -8.36 13.52 -8.47
CA GLY A 31 -8.52 12.17 -7.88
C GLY A 31 -9.96 11.84 -7.47
N LEU A 32 -10.95 12.53 -8.03
CA LEU A 32 -12.38 12.31 -7.82
C LEU A 32 -12.94 11.35 -8.89
N ALA A 33 -14.11 10.76 -8.61
CA ALA A 33 -14.85 10.03 -9.63
C ALA A 33 -15.28 11.00 -10.74
N PRO A 34 -14.97 10.73 -12.03
CA PRO A 34 -15.23 11.67 -13.11
C PRO A 34 -16.66 11.51 -13.65
N ASP A 35 -17.64 11.68 -12.77
CA ASP A 35 -19.07 11.54 -13.07
C ASP A 35 -19.69 12.81 -13.67
N GLY A 36 -18.94 13.92 -13.69
CA GLY A 36 -19.42 15.21 -14.14
C GLY A 36 -20.42 15.86 -13.19
N ARG A 37 -20.57 15.37 -11.95
CA ARG A 37 -21.49 15.92 -10.96
C ARG A 37 -20.76 16.91 -10.04
N LEU A 38 -21.35 18.07 -9.83
CA LEU A 38 -20.89 19.08 -8.89
C LEU A 38 -21.29 18.74 -7.44
N GLY A 39 -20.95 17.53 -6.98
CA GLY A 39 -21.18 17.12 -5.60
C GLY A 39 -20.27 17.85 -4.60
N GLU A 40 -20.52 17.67 -3.31
CA GLU A 40 -19.82 18.34 -2.21
C GLU A 40 -18.28 18.24 -2.30
N ARG A 41 -17.75 17.09 -2.75
CA ARG A 41 -16.31 16.89 -2.94
C ARG A 41 -15.76 17.71 -4.11
N THR A 42 -16.46 17.72 -5.23
CA THR A 42 -16.09 18.53 -6.41
C THR A 42 -16.10 20.02 -6.05
N PHE A 43 -17.17 20.47 -5.39
CA PHE A 43 -17.35 21.87 -4.99
C PHE A 43 -16.26 22.34 -4.01
N ARG A 44 -15.92 21.52 -3.00
CA ARG A 44 -14.80 21.82 -2.09
C ARG A 44 -13.45 21.96 -2.81
N GLN A 45 -13.18 21.13 -3.82
CA GLN A 45 -11.94 21.23 -4.60
C GLN A 45 -11.90 22.48 -5.48
N LEU A 46 -13.04 22.86 -6.07
CA LEU A 46 -13.17 24.09 -6.86
C LEU A 46 -12.94 25.34 -5.99
N ASN A 47 -13.53 25.36 -4.79
CA ASN A 47 -13.40 26.47 -3.85
C ASN A 47 -12.16 26.42 -2.95
N THR A 48 -11.15 25.59 -3.30
CA THR A 48 -9.89 25.57 -2.55
C THR A 48 -9.12 26.86 -2.82
N PRO A 49 -8.79 27.68 -1.80
CA PRO A 49 -8.11 28.96 -1.99
C PRO A 49 -6.76 28.81 -2.70
N LEU A 50 -6.40 29.81 -3.51
CA LEU A 50 -5.13 29.81 -4.23
C LEU A 50 -3.92 29.69 -3.28
N SER A 51 -3.98 30.32 -2.11
CA SER A 51 -2.94 30.21 -1.08
C SER A 51 -2.71 28.77 -0.62
N GLN A 52 -3.77 27.96 -0.52
CA GLN A 52 -3.67 26.54 -0.17
C GLN A 52 -3.04 25.73 -1.31
N ARG A 53 -3.38 26.05 -2.58
CA ARG A 53 -2.76 25.42 -3.75
C ARG A 53 -1.29 25.77 -3.86
N LEU A 54 -0.93 27.03 -3.62
CA LEU A 54 0.47 27.48 -3.60
C LEU A 54 1.27 26.72 -2.53
N ARG A 55 0.72 26.59 -1.32
CA ARG A 55 1.36 25.79 -0.26
C ARG A 55 1.54 24.33 -0.66
N GLN A 56 0.55 23.71 -1.31
CA GLN A 56 0.67 22.35 -1.84
C GLN A 56 1.80 22.21 -2.88
N LEU A 57 1.92 23.19 -3.78
CA LEU A 57 2.99 23.23 -4.78
C LEU A 57 4.36 23.38 -4.12
N MET A 58 4.51 24.31 -3.17
CA MET A 58 5.76 24.50 -2.42
C MET A 58 6.19 23.22 -1.69
N LEU A 59 5.27 22.55 -1.00
CA LEU A 59 5.56 21.28 -0.32
C LEU A 59 5.91 20.16 -1.31
N THR A 60 5.30 20.16 -2.50
CA THR A 60 5.62 19.19 -3.56
C THR A 60 7.02 19.43 -4.12
N LEU A 61 7.37 20.69 -4.38
CA LEU A 61 8.72 21.08 -4.81
C LEU A 61 9.76 20.72 -3.75
N GLU A 62 9.44 20.90 -2.46
CA GLU A 62 10.34 20.50 -1.39
C GLU A 62 10.58 18.99 -1.39
N ARG A 63 9.53 18.17 -1.51
CA ARG A 63 9.68 16.71 -1.65
C ARG A 63 10.52 16.32 -2.87
N TRP A 64 10.35 17.04 -3.99
CA TRP A 64 11.14 16.82 -5.20
C TRP A 64 12.61 17.14 -5.02
N ARG A 65 12.98 18.15 -4.21
CA ARG A 65 14.39 18.46 -3.91
C ARG A 65 15.14 17.33 -3.21
N TRP A 66 14.41 16.44 -2.53
CA TRP A 66 14.97 15.32 -1.79
C TRP A 66 15.13 14.06 -2.65
N LEU A 67 14.61 14.07 -3.89
CA LEU A 67 14.82 12.99 -4.84
C LEU A 67 16.21 13.10 -5.49
N PRO A 68 16.87 11.98 -5.80
CA PRO A 68 18.07 11.99 -6.63
C PRO A 68 17.83 12.73 -7.94
N ARG A 69 18.76 13.62 -8.33
CA ARG A 69 18.66 14.40 -9.57
C ARG A 69 18.74 13.53 -10.84
N SER A 70 19.30 12.35 -10.71
CA SER A 70 19.42 11.35 -11.77
C SER A 70 19.39 9.95 -11.16
N PHE A 71 18.92 8.99 -11.96
CA PHE A 71 18.96 7.58 -11.61
C PHE A 71 19.75 6.85 -12.70
N SER A 72 20.68 5.98 -12.30
CA SER A 72 21.46 5.18 -13.25
C SER A 72 20.63 4.13 -14.00
N ARG A 73 19.41 3.85 -13.51
CA ARG A 73 18.38 3.01 -14.11
C ARG A 73 17.02 3.63 -13.83
N PRO A 74 15.99 3.40 -14.66
CA PRO A 74 14.65 3.88 -14.37
C PRO A 74 14.19 3.46 -12.97
N PRO A 75 13.77 4.40 -12.09
CA PRO A 75 13.34 4.06 -10.75
C PRO A 75 11.97 3.41 -10.73
N ILE A 76 11.70 2.65 -9.67
CA ILE A 76 10.33 2.29 -9.30
C ILE A 76 9.81 3.40 -8.40
N ILE A 77 8.74 4.09 -8.83
CA ILE A 77 8.15 5.20 -8.09
C ILE A 77 6.76 4.78 -7.60
N VAL A 78 6.54 4.93 -6.29
CA VAL A 78 5.23 4.75 -5.67
C VAL A 78 4.68 6.12 -5.29
N ASN A 79 3.72 6.61 -6.08
CA ASN A 79 3.02 7.84 -5.80
C ASN A 79 1.86 7.58 -4.82
N ILE A 80 2.15 7.73 -3.52
CA ILE A 80 1.23 7.44 -2.42
C ILE A 80 -0.14 8.14 -2.59
N PRO A 81 -0.24 9.46 -2.80
CA PRO A 81 -1.53 10.13 -2.94
C PRO A 81 -2.29 9.76 -4.22
N GLU A 82 -1.59 9.27 -5.25
CA GLU A 82 -2.21 8.84 -6.51
C GLU A 82 -2.61 7.35 -6.49
N PHE A 83 -2.14 6.58 -5.51
CA PHE A 83 -2.30 5.12 -5.47
C PHE A 83 -1.75 4.46 -6.73
N ARG A 84 -0.63 4.96 -7.25
CA ARG A 84 0.03 4.46 -8.47
C ARG A 84 1.49 4.06 -8.24
N LEU A 85 1.90 3.03 -8.97
CA LEU A 85 3.28 2.62 -9.15
C LEU A 85 3.66 2.78 -10.61
N SER A 86 4.84 3.32 -10.89
CA SER A 86 5.47 3.38 -12.22
C SER A 86 6.90 2.84 -12.16
N ALA A 87 7.37 2.27 -13.27
CA ALA A 87 8.72 1.69 -13.36
C ALA A 87 9.22 1.79 -14.81
N GLY A 88 10.01 2.82 -15.11
CA GLY A 88 10.42 3.13 -16.49
C GLY A 88 9.24 3.19 -17.44
N ASP A 89 9.33 2.50 -18.57
CA ASP A 89 8.30 2.47 -19.63
C ASP A 89 7.19 1.44 -19.36
N ALA A 90 7.23 0.72 -18.23
CA ALA A 90 6.20 -0.25 -17.90
C ALA A 90 4.85 0.45 -17.62
N PRO A 91 3.71 -0.17 -17.99
CA PRO A 91 2.39 0.37 -17.68
C PRO A 91 2.23 0.64 -16.18
N SER A 92 1.69 1.82 -15.84
CA SER A 92 1.45 2.17 -14.45
C SER A 92 0.41 1.25 -13.80
N GLN A 93 0.74 0.78 -12.60
CA GLN A 93 -0.10 -0.14 -11.82
C GLN A 93 -0.74 0.58 -10.64
N LYS A 94 -1.87 0.05 -10.16
CA LYS A 94 -2.48 0.53 -8.92
C LYS A 94 -1.71 -0.04 -7.73
N VAL A 95 -1.59 0.75 -6.67
CA VAL A 95 -1.02 0.33 -5.38
C VAL A 95 -2.02 0.60 -4.26
N VAL A 96 -2.10 -0.29 -3.27
CA VAL A 96 -2.74 0.01 -1.99
C VAL A 96 -1.67 0.45 -1.01
N VAL A 97 -1.88 1.60 -0.41
CA VAL A 97 -0.99 2.17 0.61
C VAL A 97 -1.67 2.14 1.98
N GLY A 98 -0.88 2.36 3.03
CA GLY A 98 -1.36 2.42 4.39
C GLY A 98 -2.35 3.56 4.63
N ILE A 99 -3.17 3.42 5.68
CA ILE A 99 -4.26 4.36 5.99
C ILE A 99 -3.72 5.54 6.78
N ALA A 100 -4.05 6.76 6.31
CA ALA A 100 -3.75 8.02 6.98
C ALA A 100 -4.17 8.00 8.47
N PHE A 101 -3.31 8.52 9.34
CA PHE A 101 -3.48 8.61 10.79
C PHE A 101 -3.65 7.27 11.53
N LYS A 102 -3.41 6.13 10.85
CA LYS A 102 -3.38 4.79 11.47
C LYS A 102 -2.05 4.10 11.22
N HIS A 103 -1.76 3.79 9.95
CA HIS A 103 -0.56 3.08 9.52
C HIS A 103 -0.09 3.68 8.19
N GLU A 104 0.38 4.92 8.20
CA GLU A 104 0.74 5.70 6.99
C GLU A 104 2.01 5.23 6.30
N THR A 105 1.93 4.89 5.00
CA THR A 105 3.12 4.58 4.17
C THR A 105 4.15 5.71 4.26
N PRO A 106 5.36 5.48 4.81
CA PRO A 106 6.38 6.50 4.95
C PRO A 106 6.90 6.92 3.58
N VAL A 107 7.31 8.18 3.49
CA VAL A 107 7.98 8.73 2.31
C VAL A 107 9.47 8.52 2.48
N PHE A 108 10.08 7.70 1.63
CA PHE A 108 11.52 7.45 1.62
C PHE A 108 12.01 7.02 0.23
N ALA A 109 13.32 7.06 0.03
CA ALA A 109 13.99 6.49 -1.13
C ALA A 109 15.02 5.46 -0.67
N SER A 110 15.08 4.31 -1.34
CA SER A 110 16.05 3.25 -1.06
C SER A 110 16.21 2.35 -2.29
N ARG A 111 17.24 1.51 -2.29
CA ARG A 111 17.51 0.56 -3.36
C ARG A 111 16.73 -0.73 -3.13
N LEU A 112 16.05 -1.21 -4.16
CA LEU A 112 15.50 -2.56 -4.20
C LEU A 112 16.65 -3.57 -4.23
N THR A 113 16.65 -4.52 -3.31
CA THR A 113 17.74 -5.49 -3.14
C THR A 113 17.37 -6.88 -3.62
N GLU A 114 16.13 -7.32 -3.38
CA GLU A 114 15.71 -8.68 -3.71
C GLU A 114 14.27 -8.74 -4.22
N VAL A 115 14.02 -9.75 -5.04
CA VAL A 115 12.69 -10.17 -5.47
C VAL A 115 12.48 -11.61 -5.02
N ILE A 116 11.52 -11.82 -4.13
CA ILE A 116 11.18 -13.14 -3.59
C ILE A 116 9.90 -13.62 -4.27
N PHE A 117 10.00 -14.74 -4.99
CA PHE A 117 8.86 -15.43 -5.56
C PHE A 117 8.26 -16.41 -4.56
N ARG A 118 6.92 -16.48 -4.53
CA ARG A 118 6.13 -17.30 -3.60
C ARG A 118 6.63 -17.13 -2.15
N PRO A 119 6.64 -15.90 -1.61
CA PRO A 119 7.16 -15.65 -0.28
C PRO A 119 6.27 -16.31 0.79
N PRO A 120 6.85 -16.82 1.89
CA PRO A 120 6.07 -17.03 3.11
C PRO A 120 5.72 -15.65 3.72
N TRP A 121 4.65 -15.61 4.50
CA TRP A 121 4.28 -14.41 5.26
C TRP A 121 4.44 -14.66 6.75
N ASN A 122 5.48 -14.09 7.34
CA ASN A 122 5.59 -14.03 8.80
C ASN A 122 4.63 -12.95 9.30
N VAL A 123 3.61 -13.37 10.06
CA VAL A 123 2.55 -12.48 10.51
C VAL A 123 3.11 -11.56 11.59
N PRO A 124 2.97 -10.24 11.44
CA PRO A 124 3.36 -9.31 12.48
C PRO A 124 2.50 -9.45 13.71
N MET A 125 3.12 -9.17 14.86
CA MET A 125 2.52 -9.39 16.16
C MET A 125 1.16 -8.69 16.33
N SER A 126 1.00 -7.48 15.80
CA SER A 126 -0.28 -6.76 15.89
C SER A 126 -1.42 -7.54 15.23
N ILE A 127 -1.23 -8.02 14.00
CA ILE A 127 -2.24 -8.79 13.25
C ILE A 127 -2.45 -10.16 13.89
N GLN A 128 -1.36 -10.82 14.33
CA GLN A 128 -1.47 -12.08 15.04
C GLN A 128 -2.41 -11.95 16.24
N LEU A 129 -2.23 -10.92 17.07
CA LEU A 129 -3.02 -10.70 18.27
C LEU A 129 -4.45 -10.22 17.97
N SER A 130 -4.60 -9.21 17.13
CA SER A 130 -5.90 -8.54 16.96
C SER A 130 -6.84 -9.24 15.98
N GLU A 131 -6.29 -10.03 15.05
CA GLU A 131 -7.08 -10.64 13.96
C GLU A 131 -7.01 -12.15 13.98
N LEU A 132 -5.82 -12.76 14.01
CA LEU A 132 -5.69 -14.19 13.74
C LEU A 132 -5.96 -15.07 14.97
N VAL A 133 -5.43 -14.72 16.15
CA VAL A 133 -5.67 -15.49 17.39
C VAL A 133 -7.17 -15.62 17.69
N PRO A 134 -8.00 -14.56 17.63
CA PRO A 134 -9.45 -14.69 17.81
C PRO A 134 -10.13 -15.62 16.80
N GLU A 135 -9.64 -15.69 15.56
CA GLU A 135 -10.22 -16.57 14.54
C GLU A 135 -9.80 -18.04 14.72
N ILE A 136 -8.59 -18.28 15.21
CA ILE A 136 -8.11 -19.63 15.55
C ILE A 136 -8.87 -20.18 16.77
N GLU A 137 -9.15 -19.34 17.76
CA GLU A 137 -9.96 -19.72 18.94
C GLU A 137 -11.37 -20.16 18.54
N LYS A 138 -12.02 -19.43 17.63
CA LYS A 138 -13.36 -19.75 17.13
C LYS A 138 -13.37 -21.00 16.27
N ASN A 139 -12.29 -21.28 15.55
CA ASN A 139 -12.22 -22.38 14.59
C ASN A 139 -10.86 -23.09 14.66
N PRO A 140 -10.78 -24.27 15.29
CA PRO A 140 -9.55 -25.06 15.37
C PRO A 140 -8.94 -25.44 14.02
N ALA A 141 -9.75 -25.51 12.94
CA ALA A 141 -9.28 -25.81 11.59
C ALA A 141 -8.79 -24.56 10.82
N TYR A 142 -8.78 -23.37 11.44
CA TYR A 142 -8.45 -22.11 10.77
C TYR A 142 -7.05 -22.13 10.16
N LEU A 143 -6.05 -22.65 10.89
CA LEU A 143 -4.67 -22.68 10.43
C LEU A 143 -4.53 -23.51 9.15
N GLU A 144 -5.05 -24.74 9.17
CA GLU A 144 -4.98 -25.64 8.02
C GLU A 144 -5.71 -25.06 6.80
N LYS A 145 -6.96 -24.60 7.01
CA LYS A 145 -7.81 -24.05 5.95
C LYS A 145 -7.20 -22.82 5.26
N ASN A 146 -6.47 -21.99 6.00
CA ASN A 146 -5.89 -20.75 5.48
C ASN A 146 -4.37 -20.85 5.24
N GLY A 147 -3.78 -22.03 5.42
CA GLY A 147 -2.37 -22.32 5.16
C GLY A 147 -1.40 -21.67 6.15
N PHE A 148 -1.78 -21.51 7.41
CA PHE A 148 -0.92 -21.00 8.48
C PHE A 148 -0.23 -22.12 9.27
N GLU A 149 0.91 -21.77 9.83
CA GLU A 149 1.73 -22.60 10.70
C GLU A 149 2.13 -21.80 11.94
N VAL A 150 2.24 -22.49 13.07
CA VAL A 150 2.84 -21.98 14.29
C VAL A 150 4.33 -22.27 14.25
N ILE A 151 5.14 -21.24 14.40
CA ILE A 151 6.59 -21.32 14.44
C ILE A 151 7.16 -20.75 15.74
N ASP A 152 8.36 -21.18 16.11
CA ASP A 152 9.14 -20.56 17.18
C ASP A 152 10.01 -19.38 16.66
N GLY A 153 10.78 -18.76 17.56
CA GLY A 153 11.70 -17.67 17.21
C GLY A 153 12.89 -18.09 16.32
N LYS A 154 13.08 -19.38 16.07
CA LYS A 154 14.09 -19.95 15.16
C LYS A 154 13.48 -20.42 13.83
N ASN A 155 12.20 -20.13 13.59
CA ASN A 155 11.41 -20.57 12.43
C ASN A 155 11.15 -22.09 12.37
N LEU A 156 11.31 -22.81 13.48
CA LEU A 156 10.91 -24.22 13.56
C LEU A 156 9.39 -24.32 13.59
N VAL A 157 8.82 -25.15 12.71
CA VAL A 157 7.38 -25.42 12.68
C VAL A 157 6.99 -26.33 13.83
N LEU A 158 6.04 -25.89 14.65
CA LEU A 158 5.53 -26.65 15.80
C LEU A 158 4.15 -27.26 15.52
N SER A 159 3.33 -26.58 14.72
CA SER A 159 2.01 -27.09 14.31
C SER A 159 1.57 -26.41 13.02
N SER A 160 0.77 -27.12 12.22
CA SER A 160 0.09 -26.61 11.02
C SER A 160 -1.42 -26.90 11.02
N GLY A 161 -1.96 -27.34 12.16
CA GLY A 161 -3.36 -27.76 12.31
C GLY A 161 -3.94 -27.22 13.62
N ALA A 162 -4.80 -28.00 14.29
CA ALA A 162 -5.35 -27.59 15.58
C ALA A 162 -4.23 -27.30 16.60
N VAL A 163 -4.48 -26.30 17.45
CA VAL A 163 -3.53 -25.86 18.48
C VAL A 163 -4.14 -26.02 19.86
N SER A 164 -3.32 -26.41 20.85
CA SER A 164 -3.76 -26.50 22.24
C SER A 164 -3.88 -25.11 22.87
N ALA A 165 -4.60 -25.02 23.99
CA ALA A 165 -4.70 -23.78 24.78
C ALA A 165 -3.30 -23.20 25.13
N ALA A 166 -2.35 -24.07 25.52
CA ALA A 166 -0.99 -23.66 25.83
C ALA A 166 -0.24 -23.05 24.63
N VAL A 167 -0.52 -23.49 23.40
CA VAL A 167 0.04 -22.88 22.19
C VAL A 167 -0.59 -21.52 21.92
N LEU A 168 -1.91 -21.39 22.11
CA LEU A 168 -2.62 -20.11 22.01
C LEU A 168 -2.10 -19.08 23.01
N ASP A 169 -1.88 -19.48 24.27
CA ASP A 169 -1.31 -18.59 25.30
C ASP A 169 0.07 -18.09 24.87
N ARG A 170 0.94 -18.98 24.37
CA ARG A 170 2.26 -18.60 23.87
C ARG A 170 2.21 -17.70 22.62
N LEU A 171 1.19 -17.83 21.77
CA LEU A 171 0.92 -16.91 20.66
C LEU A 171 0.49 -15.53 21.18
N ARG A 172 -0.34 -15.46 22.24
CA ARG A 172 -0.76 -14.19 22.87
C ARG A 172 0.40 -13.49 23.57
N GLU A 173 1.30 -14.25 24.19
CA GLU A 173 2.50 -13.75 24.86
C GLU A 173 3.63 -13.34 23.90
N GLY A 174 3.50 -13.65 22.60
CA GLY A 174 4.55 -13.39 21.60
C GLY A 174 5.79 -14.27 21.74
N ARG A 175 5.64 -15.45 22.35
CA ARG A 175 6.68 -16.49 22.44
C ARG A 175 6.65 -17.44 21.25
N LEU A 176 5.54 -17.46 20.50
CA LEU A 176 5.36 -18.16 19.23
C LEU A 176 4.79 -17.19 18.20
N TYR A 177 4.97 -17.53 16.92
CA TYR A 177 4.56 -16.68 15.80
C TYR A 177 3.77 -17.48 14.76
N LEU A 178 2.89 -16.77 14.04
CA LEU A 178 2.18 -17.32 12.89
C LEU A 178 2.94 -17.03 11.61
N ARG A 179 3.00 -18.03 10.73
CA ARG A 179 3.52 -17.89 9.37
C ARG A 179 2.52 -18.47 8.38
N GLN A 180 2.13 -17.70 7.37
CA GLN A 180 1.38 -18.23 6.24
C GLN A 180 2.34 -18.83 5.22
N ARG A 181 2.06 -20.06 4.80
CA ARG A 181 2.82 -20.75 3.76
C ARG A 181 2.71 -20.03 2.40
N PRO A 182 3.71 -20.18 1.53
CA PRO A 182 3.58 -19.82 0.13
C PRO A 182 2.36 -20.48 -0.52
N GLY A 183 1.64 -19.75 -1.37
CA GLY A 183 0.47 -20.28 -2.06
C GLY A 183 -0.36 -19.20 -2.74
N PRO A 184 -1.36 -19.58 -3.55
CA PRO A 184 -2.21 -18.64 -4.29
C PRO A 184 -3.03 -17.72 -3.37
N ASN A 185 -3.30 -18.15 -2.14
CA ASN A 185 -4.06 -17.39 -1.15
C ASN A 185 -3.18 -16.68 -0.10
N ASN A 186 -1.86 -16.67 -0.29
CA ASN A 186 -0.94 -16.00 0.62
C ASN A 186 -1.20 -14.48 0.60
N SER A 187 -1.27 -13.84 1.77
CA SER A 187 -1.55 -12.40 1.90
C SER A 187 -0.54 -11.50 1.20
N LEU A 188 0.71 -11.97 1.03
CA LEU A 188 1.77 -11.28 0.27
C LEU A 188 1.71 -11.54 -1.24
N GLY A 189 0.74 -12.33 -1.71
CA GLY A 189 0.64 -12.76 -3.09
C GLY A 189 1.83 -13.62 -3.52
N LEU A 190 2.16 -13.55 -4.81
CA LEU A 190 3.18 -14.41 -5.43
C LEU A 190 4.58 -13.77 -5.51
N VAL A 191 4.69 -12.48 -5.20
CA VAL A 191 5.96 -11.74 -5.32
C VAL A 191 6.06 -10.72 -4.18
N LYS A 192 7.25 -10.65 -3.56
CA LYS A 192 7.64 -9.63 -2.58
C LYS A 192 8.94 -8.97 -3.02
N PHE A 193 9.00 -7.64 -2.99
CA PHE A 193 10.19 -6.85 -3.26
C PHE A 193 10.76 -6.30 -1.96
N LEU A 194 11.99 -6.68 -1.64
CA LEU A 194 12.67 -6.20 -0.45
C LEU A 194 13.42 -4.90 -0.73
N ILE A 195 13.08 -3.90 0.06
CA ILE A 195 13.65 -2.56 0.01
C ILE A 195 14.16 -2.27 1.42
N PRO A 196 15.47 -2.33 1.71
CA PRO A 196 15.98 -2.06 3.05
C PRO A 196 15.61 -0.64 3.51
N ASN A 197 15.00 -0.54 4.69
CA ASN A 197 14.59 0.74 5.28
C ASN A 197 14.38 0.62 6.80
N ASN A 198 14.28 1.77 7.47
CA ASN A 198 14.08 1.87 8.93
C ASN A 198 12.60 1.78 9.36
N HIS A 199 11.69 1.44 8.44
CA HIS A 199 10.24 1.45 8.64
C HIS A 199 9.59 0.07 8.50
N SER A 200 10.36 -0.99 8.25
CA SER A 200 9.86 -2.35 8.01
C SER A 200 8.86 -2.45 6.85
N VAL A 201 9.01 -1.60 5.83
CA VAL A 201 8.13 -1.56 4.65
C VAL A 201 8.70 -2.37 3.49
N TYR A 202 7.84 -3.03 2.73
CA TYR A 202 8.18 -3.68 1.48
C TYR A 202 7.00 -3.61 0.50
N LEU A 203 7.25 -3.86 -0.78
CA LEU A 203 6.19 -3.99 -1.78
C LEU A 203 5.87 -5.47 -1.97
N HIS A 204 4.60 -5.82 -2.09
CA HIS A 204 4.18 -7.19 -2.33
C HIS A 204 2.91 -7.25 -3.18
N GLY A 205 2.69 -8.37 -3.85
CA GLY A 205 1.43 -8.65 -4.53
C GLY A 205 0.30 -8.93 -3.52
N THR A 206 -0.89 -9.21 -4.00
CA THR A 206 -1.97 -9.69 -3.14
C THR A 206 -2.98 -10.49 -3.96
N PRO A 207 -3.60 -11.54 -3.39
CA PRO A 207 -4.70 -12.23 -4.05
C PRO A 207 -5.99 -11.41 -4.02
N SER A 208 -6.12 -10.45 -3.09
CA SER A 208 -7.32 -9.65 -2.93
C SER A 208 -7.37 -8.49 -3.92
N ARG A 209 -8.46 -8.42 -4.70
CA ARG A 209 -8.72 -7.29 -5.61
C ARG A 209 -9.54 -6.16 -4.99
N ARG A 210 -10.12 -6.37 -3.80
CA ARG A 210 -11.09 -5.44 -3.18
C ARG A 210 -10.50 -4.06 -2.85
N GLY A 211 -9.20 -3.99 -2.55
CA GLY A 211 -8.50 -2.73 -2.26
C GLY A 211 -8.20 -1.87 -3.50
N PHE A 212 -8.32 -2.45 -4.70
CA PHE A 212 -8.10 -1.75 -5.96
C PHE A 212 -9.46 -1.43 -6.57
N ARG A 213 -9.82 -0.16 -6.72
CA ARG A 213 -11.05 0.24 -7.41
C ARG A 213 -11.00 -0.27 -8.86
N ALA A 214 -11.64 -1.40 -9.14
CA ALA A 214 -11.84 -2.11 -10.41
C ALA A 214 -10.58 -2.39 -11.29
N ALA A 215 -10.34 -3.69 -11.52
CA ALA A 215 -9.50 -4.34 -12.54
C ALA A 215 -8.03 -3.89 -12.70
N ALA A 216 -7.11 -4.63 -12.04
CA ALA A 216 -5.80 -5.10 -12.54
C ALA A 216 -4.98 -5.70 -11.39
N ALA A 217 -3.91 -6.45 -11.71
CA ALA A 217 -2.86 -6.79 -10.76
C ALA A 217 -2.33 -5.50 -10.11
N GLY A 218 -2.07 -5.55 -8.80
CA GLY A 218 -1.63 -4.38 -8.06
C GLY A 218 -0.79 -4.79 -6.86
N PHE A 219 0.02 -3.85 -6.40
CA PHE A 219 0.89 -4.03 -5.26
C PHE A 219 0.27 -3.44 -4.01
N GLN A 220 0.66 -3.94 -2.84
CA GLN A 220 0.38 -3.29 -1.57
C GLN A 220 1.70 -2.91 -0.92
N SER A 221 1.73 -1.77 -0.24
CA SER A 221 2.76 -1.44 0.73
C SER A 221 2.19 -1.69 2.11
N GLN A 222 2.87 -2.48 2.93
CA GLN A 222 2.45 -2.70 4.30
C GLN A 222 3.50 -2.20 5.28
N LEU A 223 3.01 -1.53 6.32
CA LEU A 223 3.78 -1.12 7.49
C LEU A 223 3.43 -2.02 8.65
N TYR A 224 4.44 -2.34 9.42
CA TYR A 224 4.24 -2.99 10.69
C TYR A 224 4.98 -2.24 11.80
N PRO A 225 4.26 -1.68 12.78
CA PRO A 225 4.87 -1.23 14.01
C PRO A 225 5.28 -2.48 14.82
N GLY A 226 6.54 -2.92 14.69
CA GLY A 226 7.05 -4.10 15.36
C GLY A 226 8.58 -4.13 15.42
N ARG A 227 9.13 -4.56 16.56
CA ARG A 227 10.57 -4.58 16.87
C ARG A 227 11.38 -5.29 15.78
N ARG A 228 12.55 -4.72 15.49
CA ARG A 228 13.59 -5.24 14.57
C ARG A 228 13.74 -6.76 14.71
N PRO A 229 13.82 -7.53 13.61
CA PRO A 229 14.42 -8.86 13.71
C PRO A 229 15.87 -8.67 14.17
N ARG A 230 16.23 -9.23 15.34
CA ARG A 230 17.63 -9.34 15.75
C ARG A 230 18.30 -10.31 14.77
N GLY A 231 19.18 -9.84 13.89
CA GLY A 231 19.95 -10.76 13.04
C GLY A 231 20.49 -10.27 11.70
N ALA A 232 20.34 -9.01 11.31
CA ALA A 232 21.04 -8.49 10.13
C ALA A 232 22.10 -7.47 10.58
N GLY A 233 23.36 -7.91 10.60
CA GLY A 233 24.51 -7.05 10.87
C GLY A 233 24.58 -5.93 9.84
N VAL A 234 24.69 -4.70 10.32
CA VAL A 234 25.01 -3.54 9.50
C VAL A 234 26.52 -3.56 9.32
N LEU A 235 26.98 -3.97 8.14
CA LEU A 235 28.30 -3.57 7.66
C LEU A 235 28.13 -2.18 7.04
N GLY A 236 28.51 -1.16 7.81
CA GLY A 236 28.78 0.16 7.27
C GLY A 236 30.13 0.14 6.58
N ALA A 237 30.21 0.73 5.39
CA ALA A 237 31.47 1.19 4.82
C ALA A 237 31.21 2.51 4.10
N ALA A 238 32.14 3.43 4.36
CA ALA A 238 32.36 4.80 3.92
C ALA A 238 31.59 5.32 2.69
#